data_AF-A0A352A8T2-F1
#
_entry.id   AF-A0A352A8T2-F1
#
_cell.length_a   1.000
_cell.length_b   1.000
_cell.length_c   1.000
_cell.angle_alpha   90.00
_cell.angle_beta   90.00
_cell.angle_gamma   90.00
#
_symmetry.space_group_name_H-M   'P 1'
#
loop_
_entity.id
_entity.type
_entity.pdbx_description
1 polymer ?
#
loop_
_entity_poly.entity_id
_entity_poly.type
_entity_poly.pdbx_seq_one_letter_code
_entity_poly.pdbx_strand_id
1 'polypeptide(L)'
;MTNTISKLIRPMDYIGRYGGDEFLLICPNINKNNALRLAERIRQVIENTDYIVDENVIIKTTISTGVYEFNNSSLSIIEGINLADLTMYKAKYSKKNKVMVF
;
A
#
# COMPACT_ATOMS: atom_id res chain seq x y z
N MET A 1 9.38 -8.03 -0.33
CA MET A 1 8.33 -7.04 -0.66
C MET A 1 8.79 -5.60 -0.46
N THR A 2 9.29 -5.20 0.72
CA THR A 2 9.70 -3.81 1.00
C THR A 2 10.74 -3.26 0.03
N ASN A 3 11.73 -4.08 -0.39
CA ASN A 3 12.72 -3.70 -1.41
C ASN A 3 12.10 -3.48 -2.81
N THR A 4 11.01 -4.16 -3.13
CA THR A 4 10.26 -3.93 -4.37
C THR A 4 9.55 -2.58 -4.30
N ILE A 5 8.91 -2.28 -3.16
CA ILE A 5 8.18 -1.02 -2.95
C ILE A 5 9.14 0.17 -2.92
N SER A 6 10.29 0.06 -2.24
CA SER A 6 11.26 1.15 -2.11
C SER A 6 11.80 1.64 -3.47
N LYS A 7 11.90 0.75 -4.46
CA LYS A 7 12.30 1.11 -5.84
C LYS A 7 11.21 1.84 -6.63
N LEU A 8 9.96 1.78 -6.17
CA LEU A 8 8.81 2.38 -6.84
C LEU A 8 8.45 3.74 -6.27
N ILE A 9 8.77 4.01 -5.01
CA ILE A 9 8.37 5.24 -4.31
C ILE A 9 9.43 6.35 -4.45
N ARG A 10 9.05 7.59 -4.14
CA ARG A 10 9.96 8.75 -4.21
C ARG A 10 10.85 8.78 -2.96
N PRO A 11 12.02 9.43 -3.00
CA PRO A 11 12.90 9.54 -1.82
C PRO A 11 12.26 10.20 -0.58
N MET A 12 11.22 11.00 -0.77
CA MET A 12 10.46 11.65 0.31
C MET A 12 9.26 10.83 0.81
N ASP A 13 8.96 9.70 0.17
CA ASP A 13 7.90 8.79 0.61
C ASP A 13 8.47 7.82 1.65
N TYR A 14 7.68 7.48 2.66
CA TYR A 14 8.09 6.63 3.78
C TYR A 14 7.32 5.31 3.74
N ILE A 15 8.04 4.19 3.71
CA ILE A 15 7.48 2.85 3.82
C ILE A 15 7.95 2.20 5.11
N GLY A 16 7.02 1.69 5.90
CA GLY A 16 7.31 1.01 7.17
C GLY A 16 6.44 -0.23 7.36
N ARG A 17 6.93 -1.18 8.16
CA ARG A 17 6.11 -2.29 8.66
C ARG A 17 5.31 -1.78 9.85
N TYR A 18 3.99 -1.81 9.76
CA TYR A 18 3.09 -1.30 10.80
C TYR A 18 2.82 -2.36 11.87
N GLY A 19 2.59 -3.62 11.46
CA GLY A 19 2.40 -4.76 12.36
C GLY A 19 2.17 -6.04 11.57
N GLY A 20 2.58 -7.20 12.09
CA GLY A 20 2.38 -8.48 11.37
C GLY A 20 2.83 -8.40 9.90
N ASP A 21 1.92 -8.65 8.96
CA ASP A 21 2.19 -8.54 7.51
C ASP A 21 1.66 -7.23 6.89
N GLU A 22 1.45 -6.21 7.71
CA GLU A 22 0.89 -4.92 7.33
C GLU A 22 1.98 -3.87 7.16
N PHE A 23 1.86 -3.09 6.09
CA PHE A 23 2.79 -2.04 5.71
C PHE A 23 2.05 -0.72 5.55
N LEU A 24 2.67 0.36 6.01
CA LEU A 24 2.16 1.73 5.87
C LEU A 24 3.07 2.51 4.93
N LEU A 25 2.47 3.10 3.90
CA LEU A 25 3.13 4.01 2.97
C LEU A 25 2.59 5.43 3.19
N ILE A 26 3.48 6.35 3.59
CA ILE A 26 3.17 7.76 3.77
C ILE A 26 3.79 8.52 2.61
N CYS A 27 2.96 9.22 1.83
CA CYS A 27 3.39 9.98 0.66
C CYS A 27 3.11 11.47 0.88
N PRO A 28 4.11 12.28 1.26
CA PRO A 28 3.93 13.73 1.37
C PRO A 28 3.65 14.38 0.02
N ASN A 29 2.94 15.50 0.03
CA ASN A 29 2.76 16.38 -1.14
C ASN A 29 2.29 15.65 -2.41
N ILE A 30 1.31 14.76 -2.24
CA ILE A 30 0.66 14.05 -3.35
C ILE A 30 -0.84 14.12 -3.13
N ASN A 31 -1.59 14.29 -4.21
CA ASN A 31 -3.04 14.26 -4.14
C ASN A 31 -3.59 12.82 -4.24
N LYS A 32 -4.87 12.65 -3.95
CA LYS A 32 -5.59 11.37 -3.99
C LYS A 32 -5.40 10.60 -5.30
N ASN A 33 -5.50 11.28 -6.44
CA ASN A 33 -5.40 10.63 -7.76
C ASN A 33 -3.99 10.08 -8.02
N ASN A 34 -2.97 10.84 -7.66
CA ASN A 34 -1.58 10.42 -7.82
C ASN A 34 -1.22 9.32 -6.79
N ALA A 35 -1.76 9.38 -5.57
CA ALA A 35 -1.63 8.32 -4.58
C ALA A 35 -2.28 7.00 -5.04
N LEU A 36 -3.49 7.06 -5.62
CA LEU A 36 -4.16 5.91 -6.21
C LEU A 36 -3.33 5.28 -7.34
N ARG A 37 -2.80 6.10 -8.27
CA ARG A 37 -1.93 5.62 -9.35
C ARG A 37 -0.66 4.95 -8.83
N LEU A 38 -0.04 5.51 -7.80
CA LEU A 38 1.13 4.92 -7.14
C LEU A 38 0.77 3.56 -6.52
N ALA A 39 -0.33 3.49 -5.77
CA ALA A 39 -0.79 2.26 -5.13
C ALA A 39 -1.12 1.16 -6.15
N GLU A 40 -1.79 1.49 -7.27
CA GLU A 40 -2.08 0.51 -8.33
C GLU A 40 -0.80 0.01 -9.00
N ARG A 41 0.17 0.89 -9.26
CA ARG A 41 1.47 0.48 -9.80
C ARG A 41 2.19 -0.47 -8.84
N ILE A 42 2.19 -0.18 -7.54
CA ILE A 42 2.79 -1.06 -6.53
C ILE A 42 2.09 -2.42 -6.50
N ARG A 43 0.75 -2.43 -6.51
CA ARG A 43 -0.06 -3.66 -6.53
C ARG A 43 0.28 -4.53 -7.73
N GLN A 44 0.28 -3.95 -8.94
CA GLN A 44 0.60 -4.66 -10.17
C GLN A 44 2.03 -5.20 -10.18
N VAL A 45 3.01 -4.42 -9.72
CA VAL A 45 4.40 -4.91 -9.65
C VAL A 45 4.51 -6.08 -8.68
N ILE A 46 3.90 -5.99 -7.49
CA ILE A 46 3.95 -7.09 -6.52
C ILE A 46 3.29 -8.36 -7.06
N GLU A 47 2.11 -8.23 -7.67
CA GLU A 47 1.37 -9.35 -8.29
C GLU A 47 2.20 -10.07 -9.37
N ASN A 48 2.99 -9.32 -10.14
CA ASN A 48 3.80 -9.85 -11.22
C ASN A 48 5.25 -10.17 -10.82
N THR A 49 5.61 -10.03 -9.54
CA THR A 49 6.96 -10.34 -9.05
C THR A 49 7.02 -11.75 -8.48
N ASP A 50 7.97 -12.54 -8.98
CA ASP A 50 8.35 -13.81 -8.38
C ASP A 50 9.39 -13.57 -7.27
N TYR A 51 9.04 -13.93 -6.04
CA TYR A 51 9.92 -13.81 -4.89
C TYR A 51 10.64 -15.14 -4.65
N ILE A 52 11.91 -15.21 -5.04
CA ILE A 52 12.78 -16.35 -4.79
C ILE A 52 13.22 -16.30 -3.32
N VAL A 53 12.83 -17.29 -2.53
CA VAL A 53 13.18 -17.39 -1.09
C VAL A 53 14.18 -18.50 -0.79
N ASP A 54 14.37 -19.44 -1.72
CA ASP A 54 15.38 -20.50 -1.69
C ASP A 54 15.65 -20.97 -3.13
N GLU A 55 16.67 -21.81 -3.36
CA GLU A 55 17.15 -22.23 -4.70
C GLU A 55 16.03 -22.77 -5.62
N ASN A 56 14.97 -23.34 -5.06
CA ASN A 56 13.83 -23.85 -5.82
C ASN A 56 12.46 -23.40 -5.26
N VAL A 57 12.42 -22.37 -4.41
CA VAL A 57 11.17 -21.91 -3.79
C VAL A 57 10.84 -20.51 -4.28
N ILE A 58 9.78 -20.44 -5.10
CA ILE A 58 9.21 -19.18 -5.61
C ILE A 58 7.89 -18.93 -4.89
N ILE A 59 7.77 -17.75 -4.28
CA ILE A 59 6.54 -17.25 -3.70
C ILE A 59 5.94 -16.19 -4.62
N LYS A 60 4.68 -16.39 -5.01
CA LYS A 60 3.83 -15.34 -5.59
C LYS A 60 2.91 -14.79 -4.52
N THR A 61 2.73 -13.49 -4.50
CA THR A 61 1.85 -12.83 -3.54
C THR A 61 1.18 -11.62 -4.16
N THR A 62 0.10 -11.16 -3.55
CA THR A 62 -0.64 -9.96 -3.94
C THR A 62 -0.88 -9.09 -2.72
N ILE A 63 -1.22 -7.83 -2.94
CA ILE A 63 -1.57 -6.91 -1.86
C ILE A 63 -2.96 -6.31 -2.08
N SER A 64 -3.65 -6.05 -0.98
CA SER A 64 -4.80 -5.15 -0.94
C SER A 64 -4.37 -3.87 -0.26
N THR A 65 -4.77 -2.72 -0.81
CA THR A 65 -4.35 -1.40 -0.31
C THR A 65 -5.57 -0.52 -0.10
N GLY A 66 -5.59 0.23 1.00
CA GLY A 66 -6.51 1.35 1.22
C GLY A 66 -5.74 2.66 1.14
N VAL A 67 -6.30 3.64 0.45
CA VAL A 67 -5.70 4.97 0.26
C VAL A 67 -6.59 6.02 0.90
N TYR A 68 -5.97 6.89 1.70
CA TYR A 68 -6.61 8.06 2.29
C TYR A 68 -5.75 9.30 1.99
N GLU A 69 -6.39 10.37 1.50
CA GLU A 69 -5.73 11.67 1.29
C GLU A 69 -5.97 12.57 2.51
N PHE A 70 -4.88 13.06 3.10
CA PHE A 70 -4.94 13.97 4.24
C PHE A 70 -5.06 15.42 3.75
N ASN A 71 -6.29 15.88 3.48
CA ASN A 71 -6.57 17.15 2.79
C ASN A 71 -7.08 18.27 3.72
N ASN A 72 -6.45 18.45 4.89
CA ASN A 72 -6.79 19.48 5.88
C ASN A 72 -8.02 19.14 6.73
N SER A 73 -8.13 17.87 7.13
CA SER A 73 -9.20 17.38 7.99
C SER A 73 -8.91 17.70 9.47
N SER A 74 -9.95 17.86 10.28
CA SER A 74 -9.88 17.93 11.75
C SER A 74 -9.44 16.61 12.40
N LEU A 75 -9.09 15.62 11.58
CA LEU A 75 -8.70 14.29 12.02
C LEU A 75 -7.24 14.29 12.42
N SER A 76 -6.92 13.50 13.43
CA SER A 76 -5.55 13.12 13.76
C SER A 76 -4.96 12.19 12.70
N ILE A 77 -3.62 12.08 12.69
CA ILE A 77 -2.90 11.11 11.84
C ILE A 77 -3.41 9.68 12.10
N ILE A 78 -3.68 9.34 13.36
CA ILE A 78 -4.18 8.01 13.76
C ILE A 78 -5.55 7.72 13.15
N GLU A 79 -6.47 8.70 13.16
CA GLU A 79 -7.78 8.55 12.52
C GLU A 79 -7.65 8.39 11.00
N GLY A 80 -6.73 9.13 10.36
CA GLY A 80 -6.44 8.96 8.93
C GLY A 80 -5.90 7.56 8.59
N ILE A 81 -5.01 7.01 9.42
CA ILE A 81 -4.50 5.64 9.27
C ILE A 81 -5.63 4.63 9.43
N ASN A 82 -6.50 4.80 10.43
CA ASN A 82 -7.66 3.93 10.63
C ASN A 82 -8.62 3.95 9.44
N LEU A 83 -8.84 5.10 8.80
CA LEU A 83 -9.65 5.18 7.57
C LEU A 83 -9.00 4.44 6.39
N ALA A 84 -7.67 4.57 6.24
CA ALA A 84 -6.93 3.81 5.23
C ALA A 84 -7.02 2.30 5.49
N ASP A 85 -6.89 1.86 6.75
CA ASP A 85 -7.01 0.46 7.14
C ASP A 85 -8.41 -0.10 6.90
N LEU A 86 -9.47 0.59 7.34
CA LEU A 86 -10.86 0.19 7.06
C LEU A 86 -11.13 0.09 5.55
N THR A 87 -10.52 0.97 4.76
CA THR A 87 -10.62 0.95 3.29
C THR A 87 -9.88 -0.25 2.70
N MET A 88 -8.69 -0.58 3.21
CA MET A 88 -7.95 -1.80 2.86
C MET A 88 -8.75 -3.05 3.24
N TYR A 89 -9.41 -3.04 4.39
CA TYR A 89 -10.23 -4.15 4.85
C TYR A 89 -11.38 -4.41 3.86
N LYS A 90 -12.11 -3.37 3.44
CA LYS A 90 -13.11 -3.47 2.35
C LYS A 90 -12.51 -4.03 1.06
N ALA A 91 -11.26 -3.68 0.74
CA ALA A 91 -10.56 -4.23 -0.40
C ALA A 91 -10.31 -5.75 -0.28
N LYS A 92 -9.92 -6.23 0.90
CA LYS A 92 -9.73 -7.66 1.18
C LYS A 92 -11.05 -8.45 1.04
N TYR A 93 -12.16 -7.92 1.54
CA TYR A 93 -13.46 -8.60 1.48
C TYR A 93 -14.09 -8.64 0.08
N SER A 94 -13.76 -7.66 -0.76
CA SER A 94 -14.37 -7.55 -2.09
C SER A 94 -13.63 -8.31 -3.20
N LYS A 95 -12.85 -9.35 -2.87
CA LYS A 95 -12.01 -10.24 -3.75
C LYS A 95 -10.48 -10.07 -3.63
N LYS A 96 -9.97 -9.33 -2.64
CA LYS A 96 -8.52 -9.07 -2.44
C LYS A 96 -7.85 -8.43 -3.68
N ASN A 97 -6.52 -8.36 -3.69
CA ASN A 97 -5.68 -7.89 -4.81
C ASN A 97 -6.23 -6.63 -5.51
N LYS A 98 -6.41 -5.55 -4.75
CA LYS A 98 -6.99 -4.31 -5.27
C LYS A 98 -6.61 -3.10 -4.44
N VAL A 99 -6.75 -1.93 -5.04
CA VAL A 99 -6.68 -0.65 -4.33
C VAL A 99 -8.09 -0.10 -4.15
N MET A 100 -8.39 0.38 -2.95
CA MET A 100 -9.59 1.16 -2.67
C MET A 100 -9.19 2.51 -2.09
N VAL A 101 -10.03 3.51 -2.33
CA VAL A 101 -9.82 4.88 -1.87
C VAL A 101 -11.00 5.26 -1.00
N PHE A 102 -10.72 5.96 0.10
CA PHE A 102 -11.73 6.57 0.94
C PHE A 102 -12.27 7.88 0.32
#